data_AF-A0A815YC37-F1
#
_entry.id   AF-A0A815YC37-F1
#
_cell.length_a   1.000
_cell.length_b   1.000
_cell.length_c   1.000
_cell.angle_alpha   90.00
_cell.angle_beta   90.00
_cell.angle_gamma   90.00
#
_symmetry.space_group_name_H-M   'P 1'
#
loop_
_entity.id
_entity.type
_entity.pdbx_description
1 polymer ?
#
loop_
_entity_poly.entity_id
_entity_poly.type
_entity_poly.pdbx_seq_one_letter_code
_entity_poly.pdbx_strand_id
1 'polypeptide(L)'
;ISIMEGVAEAYNNAENWTIRREILSVVATKINYQLLQSFIPGITIYRFSAARRHAFEFGVGMHIEPTPIVLQRYEDYQVEHFIDFILSPHICTDMPFGEQSLKLSNGTELFVPNTIRNLIPCRIVDQYYSYILENSPGFPPLGRTSLLTLLNVRKASTRHGLQGVNYFAANGGQAFDDLIQLVEELGLDIGSKRSIIDNLKRARMYLKSDYKVHVGKSSTVADHCANYTLSFSKDND
;
A
#
# COMPACT_ATOMS: atom_id res chain seq x y z
N ILE A 1 28.48 30.14 36.60
CA ILE A 1 28.50 29.73 35.19
C ILE A 1 28.27 30.99 34.38
N SER A 2 29.29 31.46 33.67
CA SER A 2 29.15 32.61 32.78
C SER A 2 28.16 32.25 31.66
N ILE A 3 27.30 33.16 31.24
CA ILE A 3 26.28 32.91 30.19
C ILE A 3 26.93 32.31 28.92
N MET A 4 28.17 32.72 28.62
CA MET A 4 28.94 32.21 27.49
C MET A 4 29.38 30.75 27.62
N GLU A 5 29.67 30.28 28.84
CA GLU A 5 30.06 28.88 29.10
C GLU A 5 28.87 27.95 28.88
N GLY A 6 27.68 28.34 29.39
CA GLY A 6 26.45 27.56 29.18
C GLY A 6 26.04 27.48 27.71
N VAL A 7 26.24 28.56 26.95
CA VAL A 7 25.97 28.57 25.50
C VAL A 7 26.97 27.70 24.73
N ALA A 8 28.25 27.69 25.13
CA ALA A 8 29.25 26.83 24.52
C ALA A 8 28.95 25.34 24.79
N GLU A 9 28.54 24.99 26.00
CA GLU A 9 28.11 23.65 26.36
C GLU A 9 26.87 23.21 25.57
N ALA A 10 25.82 24.05 25.53
CA ALA A 10 24.61 23.77 24.76
C ALA A 10 24.89 23.61 23.26
N TYR A 11 25.79 24.43 22.70
CA TYR A 11 26.21 24.33 21.30
C TYR A 11 26.89 23.00 20.99
N ASN A 12 27.78 22.54 21.87
CA ASN A 12 28.51 21.29 21.69
C ASN A 12 27.59 20.07 21.83
N ASN A 13 26.60 20.13 22.73
CA ASN A 13 25.63 19.07 22.97
C ASN A 13 24.54 18.97 21.90
N ALA A 14 24.30 20.02 21.11
CA ALA A 14 23.28 20.01 20.07
C ALA A 14 23.69 19.12 18.88
N GLU A 15 22.77 18.26 18.43
CA GLU A 15 22.99 17.31 17.32
C GLU A 15 22.93 17.99 15.94
N ASN A 16 21.94 18.87 15.75
CA ASN A 16 21.62 19.48 14.45
C ASN A 16 22.14 20.91 14.34
N TRP A 17 22.51 21.30 13.12
CA TRP A 17 22.92 22.68 12.83
C TRP A 17 21.81 23.70 13.12
N THR A 18 20.54 23.35 12.91
CA THR A 18 19.39 24.23 13.19
C THR A 18 19.38 24.65 14.67
N ILE A 19 19.45 23.68 15.58
CA ILE A 19 19.48 23.91 17.04
C ILE A 19 20.74 24.69 17.42
N ARG A 20 21.89 24.35 16.85
CA ARG A 20 23.14 25.09 17.05
C ARG A 20 23.03 26.56 16.61
N ARG A 21 22.36 26.84 15.49
CA ARG A 21 22.12 28.20 14.99
C ARG A 21 21.20 28.99 15.92
N GLU A 22 20.16 28.34 16.44
CA GLU A 22 19.23 28.92 17.41
C GLU A 22 19.94 29.30 18.71
N ILE A 23 20.71 28.37 19.29
CA ILE A 23 21.52 28.60 20.49
C ILE A 23 22.51 29.75 20.28
N LEU A 24 23.23 29.75 19.16
CA LEU A 24 24.17 30.83 18.84
C LEU A 24 23.48 32.18 18.67
N SER A 25 22.26 32.21 18.16
CA SER A 25 21.52 33.45 17.91
C SER A 25 21.26 34.25 19.20
N VAL A 26 21.22 33.56 20.36
CA VAL A 26 21.08 34.16 21.70
C VAL A 26 22.19 35.17 21.99
N VAL A 27 23.43 34.80 21.68
CA VAL A 27 24.61 35.60 22.02
C VAL A 27 25.15 36.37 20.82
N ALA A 28 24.97 35.89 19.60
CA ALA A 28 25.61 36.43 18.40
C ALA A 28 25.24 37.88 18.07
N THR A 29 24.12 38.38 18.59
CA THR A 29 23.71 39.79 18.43
C THR A 29 24.42 40.75 19.39
N LYS A 30 24.98 40.23 20.50
CA LYS A 30 25.56 41.02 21.60
C LYS A 30 27.09 40.97 21.66
N ILE A 31 27.72 39.99 21.00
CA ILE A 31 29.17 39.78 21.03
C ILE A 31 29.77 39.86 19.64
N ASN A 32 31.08 40.12 19.58
CA ASN A 32 31.84 40.02 18.34
C ASN A 32 32.28 38.57 18.07
N TYR A 33 32.69 38.29 16.83
CA TYR A 33 33.13 36.97 16.40
C TYR A 33 34.36 36.48 17.19
N GLN A 34 35.32 37.36 17.46
CA GLN A 34 36.57 37.03 18.16
C GLN A 34 36.30 36.51 19.59
N LEU A 35 35.38 37.17 20.31
CA LEU A 35 34.96 36.75 21.64
C LEU A 35 34.16 35.44 21.58
N LEU A 36 33.30 35.24 20.58
CA LEU A 36 32.60 33.96 20.44
C LEU A 36 33.59 32.81 20.16
N GLN A 37 34.60 33.06 19.33
CA GLN A 37 35.62 32.08 18.96
C GLN A 37 36.51 31.68 20.14
N SER A 38 36.72 32.55 21.13
CA SER A 38 37.48 32.19 22.34
C SER A 38 36.75 31.17 23.21
N PHE A 39 35.40 31.14 23.18
CA PHE A 39 34.60 30.17 23.93
C PHE A 39 34.28 28.91 23.13
N ILE A 40 34.10 29.03 21.80
CA ILE A 40 33.80 27.92 20.91
C ILE A 40 34.88 27.84 19.82
N PRO A 41 36.00 27.13 20.09
CA PRO A 41 37.06 27.00 19.11
C PRO A 41 36.57 26.22 17.88
N GLY A 42 36.83 26.76 16.68
CA GLY A 42 36.44 26.12 15.41
C GLY A 42 35.09 26.58 14.83
N ILE A 43 34.40 27.52 15.47
CA ILE A 43 33.22 28.16 14.86
C ILE A 43 33.64 29.02 13.65
N THR A 44 32.91 28.90 12.53
CA THR A 44 33.19 29.69 11.33
C THR A 44 32.47 31.03 11.36
N ILE A 45 33.03 32.04 10.68
CA ILE A 45 32.39 33.35 10.47
C ILE A 45 31.01 33.18 9.81
N TYR A 46 30.86 32.20 8.91
CA TYR A 46 29.58 31.85 8.31
C TYR A 46 28.54 31.45 9.37
N ARG A 47 28.88 30.58 10.33
CA ARG A 47 27.96 30.16 11.39
C ARG A 47 27.55 31.33 12.29
N PHE A 48 28.49 32.21 12.61
CA PHE A 48 28.22 33.43 13.37
C PHE A 48 27.27 34.39 12.62
N SER A 49 27.55 34.67 11.36
CA SER A 49 26.69 35.55 10.54
C SER A 49 25.31 34.93 10.27
N ALA A 50 25.22 33.62 10.10
CA ALA A 50 23.95 32.89 9.99
C ALA A 50 23.12 32.96 11.27
N ALA A 51 23.75 32.89 12.45
CA ALA A 51 23.06 33.05 13.73
C ALA A 51 22.56 34.49 13.94
N ARG A 52 23.32 35.51 13.51
CA ARG A 52 22.86 36.91 13.53
C ARG A 52 21.69 37.15 12.58
N ARG A 53 21.75 36.58 11.37
CA ARG A 53 20.65 36.65 10.40
C ARG A 53 19.39 36.00 10.97
N HIS A 54 19.53 34.83 11.59
CA HIS A 54 18.43 34.16 12.26
C HIS A 54 17.79 35.01 13.36
N ALA A 55 18.60 35.60 14.25
CA ALA A 55 18.10 36.50 15.29
C ALA A 55 17.35 37.72 14.73
N PHE A 56 17.77 38.23 13.57
CA PHE A 56 17.14 39.35 12.89
C PHE A 56 15.81 38.97 12.21
N GLU A 57 15.78 37.84 11.50
CA GLU A 57 14.62 37.41 10.70
C GLU A 57 13.51 36.78 11.55
N PHE A 58 13.87 35.95 12.54
CA PHE A 58 12.91 35.12 13.28
C PHE A 58 12.87 35.44 14.78
N GLY A 59 13.84 36.19 15.29
CA GLY A 59 14.00 36.48 16.71
C GLY A 59 15.07 35.63 17.38
N VAL A 60 15.48 36.10 18.57
CA VAL A 60 16.60 35.54 19.33
C VAL A 60 16.19 34.19 19.96
N GLY A 61 16.92 33.12 19.66
CA GLY A 61 16.71 31.79 20.26
C GLY A 61 15.44 31.08 19.83
N MET A 62 14.73 31.59 18.82
CA MET A 62 13.46 31.02 18.38
C MET A 62 13.66 29.69 17.65
N HIS A 63 12.92 28.66 18.03
CA HIS A 63 12.95 27.38 17.32
C HIS A 63 12.23 27.48 15.98
N ILE A 64 12.86 27.01 14.91
CA ILE A 64 12.22 26.91 13.60
C ILE A 64 12.18 25.44 13.22
N GLU A 65 10.98 24.88 13.20
CA GLU A 65 10.77 23.57 12.60
C GLU A 65 11.13 23.66 11.11
N PRO A 66 12.08 22.85 10.62
CA PRO A 66 12.42 22.86 9.21
C PRO A 66 11.19 22.41 8.43
N THR A 67 10.57 23.34 7.70
CA THR A 67 9.49 22.98 6.78
C THR A 67 10.09 22.08 5.71
N PRO A 68 9.57 20.86 5.51
CA PRO A 68 10.03 20.01 4.43
C PRO A 68 9.77 20.74 3.13
N ILE A 69 10.83 21.06 2.39
CA ILE A 69 10.70 21.64 1.06
C ILE A 69 10.17 20.53 0.15
N VAL A 70 8.85 20.51 -0.06
CA VAL A 70 8.23 19.66 -1.06
C VAL A 70 8.44 20.34 -2.42
N LEU A 71 9.45 19.90 -3.16
CA LEU A 71 9.62 20.32 -4.55
C LEU A 71 8.53 19.64 -5.39
N GLN A 72 7.41 20.34 -5.58
CA GLN A 72 6.38 19.91 -6.51
C GLN A 72 6.91 20.10 -7.95
N ARG A 73 7.14 18.99 -8.64
CA ARG A 73 7.68 18.94 -10.02
C ARG A 73 6.60 18.63 -11.06
N TYR A 74 5.34 18.84 -10.71
CA TYR A 74 4.20 18.56 -11.56
C TYR A 74 3.14 19.63 -11.37
N GLU A 75 2.42 19.93 -12.43
CA GLU A 75 1.26 20.81 -12.38
C GLU A 75 0.01 20.00 -12.02
N ASP A 76 -0.89 20.58 -11.24
CA ASP A 76 -2.07 19.87 -10.72
C ASP A 76 -2.98 19.36 -11.84
N TYR A 77 -3.15 20.16 -12.90
CA TYR A 77 -3.96 19.79 -14.06
C TYR A 77 -3.44 18.54 -14.79
N GLN A 78 -2.12 18.27 -14.71
CA GLN A 78 -1.52 17.09 -15.34
C GLN A 78 -1.88 15.81 -14.60
N VAL A 79 -1.99 15.91 -13.27
CA VAL A 79 -2.38 14.81 -12.40
C VAL A 79 -3.88 14.55 -12.53
N GLU A 80 -4.70 15.61 -12.51
CA GLU A 80 -6.15 15.54 -12.66
C GLU A 80 -6.54 14.83 -13.97
N HIS A 81 -6.00 15.29 -15.10
CA HIS A 81 -6.26 14.67 -16.40
C HIS A 81 -5.91 13.17 -16.44
N PHE A 82 -4.84 12.77 -15.77
CA PHE A 82 -4.47 11.35 -15.68
C PHE A 82 -5.39 10.57 -14.74
N ILE A 83 -5.83 11.17 -13.64
CA ILE A 83 -6.80 10.55 -12.72
C ILE A 83 -8.13 10.31 -13.43
N ASP A 84 -8.62 11.29 -14.20
CA ASP A 84 -9.85 11.16 -14.98
C ASP A 84 -9.74 10.03 -16.01
N PHE A 85 -8.60 9.94 -16.69
CA PHE A 85 -8.32 8.85 -17.62
C PHE A 85 -8.35 7.48 -16.94
N ILE A 86 -7.74 7.33 -15.76
CA ILE A 86 -7.72 6.05 -15.03
C ILE A 86 -9.11 5.70 -14.48
N LEU A 87 -9.87 6.69 -14.04
CA LEU A 87 -11.23 6.51 -13.52
C LEU A 87 -12.24 6.18 -14.62
N SER A 88 -11.88 6.34 -15.89
CA SER A 88 -12.70 5.94 -17.02
C SER A 88 -13.09 4.44 -16.92
N PRO A 89 -14.36 4.08 -17.23
CA PRO A 89 -14.84 2.69 -17.15
C PRO A 89 -14.08 1.73 -18.07
N HIS A 90 -13.36 2.25 -19.06
CA HIS A 90 -12.51 1.46 -19.96
C HIS A 90 -11.24 0.95 -19.24
N ILE A 91 -10.72 1.73 -18.30
CA ILE A 91 -9.45 1.45 -17.60
C ILE A 91 -9.71 0.80 -16.23
N CYS A 92 -10.69 1.30 -15.48
CA CYS A 92 -11.07 0.79 -14.18
C CYS A 92 -12.51 0.28 -14.14
N THR A 93 -12.73 -0.78 -13.37
CA THR A 93 -14.05 -1.29 -13.02
C THR A 93 -14.24 -1.26 -11.52
N ASP A 94 -15.40 -0.79 -11.06
CA ASP A 94 -15.72 -0.78 -9.64
C ASP A 94 -15.97 -2.20 -9.15
N MET A 95 -15.41 -2.52 -7.99
CA MET A 95 -15.65 -3.81 -7.36
C MET A 95 -16.97 -3.73 -6.57
N PRO A 96 -17.88 -4.72 -6.72
CA PRO A 96 -19.17 -4.70 -6.01
C PRO A 96 -19.04 -4.92 -4.48
N PHE A 97 -17.83 -5.24 -3.98
CA PHE A 97 -17.57 -5.47 -2.57
C PHE A 97 -16.18 -4.99 -2.16
N GLY A 98 -16.08 -4.45 -0.95
CA GLY A 98 -14.84 -3.94 -0.36
C GLY A 98 -14.67 -2.43 -0.55
N GLU A 99 -14.41 -1.76 0.56
CA GLU A 99 -14.20 -0.31 0.65
C GLU A 99 -12.84 -0.03 1.31
N GLN A 100 -12.22 1.08 0.92
CA GLN A 100 -11.03 1.61 1.56
C GLN A 100 -11.33 2.97 2.18
N SER A 101 -10.90 3.15 3.43
CA SER A 101 -10.98 4.44 4.13
C SER A 101 -9.78 5.32 3.75
N LEU A 102 -10.05 6.48 3.18
CA LEU A 102 -9.08 7.55 2.97
C LEU A 102 -9.14 8.52 4.15
N LYS A 103 -8.03 8.70 4.86
CA LYS A 103 -7.89 9.73 5.89
C LYS A 103 -7.45 11.04 5.26
N LEU A 104 -8.31 12.04 5.34
CA LEU A 104 -8.00 13.40 4.93
C LEU A 104 -7.17 14.10 6.03
N SER A 105 -6.43 15.15 5.66
CA SER A 105 -5.58 15.92 6.58
C SER A 105 -6.36 16.64 7.69
N ASN A 106 -7.65 16.84 7.49
CA ASN A 106 -8.61 17.36 8.47
C ASN A 106 -9.09 16.29 9.50
N GLY A 107 -8.64 15.04 9.37
CA GLY A 107 -9.03 13.93 10.24
C GLY A 107 -10.33 13.22 9.84
N THR A 108 -11.01 13.63 8.77
CA THR A 108 -12.22 12.93 8.30
C THR A 108 -11.86 11.69 7.48
N GLU A 109 -12.59 10.60 7.71
CA GLU A 109 -12.45 9.35 6.97
C GLU A 109 -13.48 9.31 5.82
N LEU A 110 -13.01 9.06 4.60
CA LEU A 110 -13.84 8.96 3.40
C LEU A 110 -13.78 7.53 2.86
N PHE A 111 -14.93 6.89 2.66
CA PHE A 111 -15.01 5.52 2.15
C PHE A 111 -15.07 5.52 0.63
N VAL A 112 -14.09 4.89 -0.02
CA VAL A 112 -14.03 4.74 -1.47
C VAL A 112 -14.15 3.25 -1.82
N PRO A 113 -15.00 2.86 -2.78
CA PRO A 113 -15.07 1.48 -3.22
C PRO A 113 -13.74 1.03 -3.83
N ASN A 114 -13.41 -0.24 -3.64
CA ASN A 114 -12.25 -0.82 -4.29
C ASN A 114 -12.45 -0.83 -5.80
N THR A 115 -11.43 -0.38 -6.53
CA THR A 115 -11.43 -0.41 -7.99
C THR A 115 -10.46 -1.47 -8.50
N ILE A 116 -10.83 -2.11 -9.60
CA ILE A 116 -10.02 -3.07 -10.33
C ILE A 116 -9.49 -2.35 -11.57
N ARG A 117 -8.20 -2.50 -11.87
CA ARG A 117 -7.67 -2.09 -13.18
C ARG A 117 -7.82 -3.23 -14.16
N ASN A 118 -8.40 -2.94 -15.32
CA ASN A 118 -8.57 -3.92 -16.40
C ASN A 118 -7.25 -4.24 -17.10
N LEU A 119 -6.26 -3.34 -16.99
CA LEU A 119 -4.99 -3.40 -17.71
C LEU A 119 -3.79 -3.31 -16.74
N ILE A 120 -2.66 -3.84 -17.21
CA ILE A 120 -1.38 -3.76 -16.51
C ILE A 120 -0.92 -2.29 -16.48
N PRO A 121 -0.33 -1.78 -15.36
CA PRO A 121 0.10 -0.39 -15.24
C PRO A 121 0.91 0.17 -16.42
N CYS A 122 1.86 -0.63 -16.95
CA CYS A 122 2.64 -0.21 -18.13
C CYS A 122 1.74 0.07 -19.34
N ARG A 123 0.77 -0.81 -19.63
CA ARG A 123 -0.14 -0.63 -20.77
C ARG A 123 -1.08 0.55 -20.59
N ILE A 124 -1.50 0.83 -19.35
CA ILE A 124 -2.32 2.01 -19.04
C ILE A 124 -1.57 3.28 -19.42
N VAL A 125 -0.27 3.36 -19.10
CA VAL A 125 0.57 4.52 -19.44
C VAL A 125 0.75 4.65 -20.95
N ASP A 126 1.00 3.54 -21.65
CA ASP A 126 1.14 3.58 -23.11
C ASP A 126 -0.18 4.04 -23.78
N GLN A 127 -1.32 3.53 -23.32
CA GLN A 127 -2.64 3.93 -23.79
C GLN A 127 -2.97 5.38 -23.45
N TYR A 128 -2.51 5.89 -22.31
CA TYR A 128 -2.67 7.30 -21.95
C TYR A 128 -1.93 8.22 -22.93
N TYR A 129 -0.71 7.86 -23.33
CA TYR A 129 0.01 8.65 -24.34
C TYR A 129 -0.72 8.63 -25.69
N SER A 130 -1.24 7.49 -26.12
CA SER A 130 -2.09 7.40 -27.33
C SER A 130 -3.36 8.26 -27.19
N TYR A 131 -4.03 8.19 -26.04
CA TYR A 131 -5.24 8.96 -25.76
C TYR A 131 -5.00 10.48 -25.87
N ILE A 132 -3.88 10.98 -25.36
CA ILE A 132 -3.52 12.41 -25.44
C ILE A 132 -3.25 12.82 -26.89
N LEU A 133 -2.52 11.99 -27.65
CA LEU A 133 -2.24 12.27 -29.06
C LEU A 133 -3.54 12.39 -29.88
N GLU A 134 -4.56 11.61 -29.55
CA GLU A 134 -5.84 11.59 -30.27
C GLU A 134 -6.82 12.68 -29.80
N ASN A 135 -6.97 12.86 -28.48
CA ASN A 135 -8.06 13.66 -27.92
C ASN A 135 -7.64 15.08 -27.48
N SER A 136 -6.35 15.31 -27.26
CA SER A 136 -5.84 16.60 -26.74
C SER A 136 -4.44 16.91 -27.27
N PRO A 137 -4.29 17.11 -28.59
CA PRO A 137 -3.01 17.44 -29.19
C PRO A 137 -2.50 18.77 -28.62
N GLY A 138 -1.34 18.73 -27.95
CA GLY A 138 -0.70 19.89 -27.32
C GLY A 138 -0.71 19.89 -25.79
N PHE A 139 -1.40 18.94 -25.16
CA PHE A 139 -1.31 18.74 -23.72
C PHE A 139 0.06 18.16 -23.32
N PRO A 140 0.80 18.75 -22.36
CA PRO A 140 2.08 18.20 -21.91
C PRO A 140 1.84 17.10 -20.85
N PRO A 141 2.07 15.82 -21.16
CA PRO A 141 1.87 14.76 -20.18
C PRO A 141 3.02 14.68 -19.16
N LEU A 142 2.72 14.06 -18.03
CA LEU A 142 3.74 13.66 -17.06
C LEU A 142 4.69 12.60 -17.63
N GLY A 143 5.90 12.56 -17.07
CA GLY A 143 6.86 11.52 -17.37
C GLY A 143 6.37 10.12 -16.96
N ARG A 144 6.80 9.11 -17.71
CA ARG A 144 6.38 7.71 -17.54
C ARG A 144 6.56 7.20 -16.10
N THR A 145 7.67 7.54 -15.46
CA THR A 145 7.96 7.17 -14.07
C THR A 145 6.98 7.81 -13.10
N SER A 146 6.64 9.08 -13.28
CA SER A 146 5.64 9.78 -12.46
C SER A 146 4.26 9.14 -12.60
N LEU A 147 3.83 8.83 -13.82
CA LEU A 147 2.56 8.15 -14.07
C LEU A 147 2.50 6.75 -13.42
N LEU A 148 3.58 5.97 -13.52
CA LEU A 148 3.68 4.68 -12.84
C LEU A 148 3.68 4.81 -11.31
N THR A 149 4.26 5.89 -10.79
CA THR A 149 4.27 6.17 -9.36
C THR A 149 2.85 6.50 -8.87
N LEU A 150 2.11 7.32 -9.62
CA LEU A 150 0.69 7.60 -9.35
C LEU A 150 -0.15 6.32 -9.34
N LEU A 151 0.08 5.41 -10.29
CA LEU A 151 -0.57 4.10 -10.32
C LEU A 151 -0.18 3.22 -9.11
N ASN A 152 1.04 3.33 -8.59
CA ASN A 152 1.49 2.57 -7.42
C ASN A 152 0.97 3.13 -6.09
N VAL A 153 0.81 4.46 -5.98
CA VAL A 153 0.23 5.11 -4.80
C VAL A 153 -1.20 4.63 -4.59
N ARG A 154 -2.00 4.64 -5.66
CA ARG A 154 -3.36 4.08 -5.63
C ARG A 154 -3.33 2.63 -6.09
N LYS A 155 -3.02 1.69 -5.20
CA LYS A 155 -3.07 0.26 -5.52
C LYS A 155 -4.51 -0.16 -5.84
N ALA A 156 -4.76 -0.48 -7.11
CA ALA A 156 -6.01 -1.10 -7.50
C ALA A 156 -5.99 -2.58 -7.10
N SER A 157 -7.16 -3.14 -6.85
CA SER A 157 -7.31 -4.57 -6.59
C SER A 157 -6.96 -5.36 -7.85
N THR A 158 -6.15 -6.40 -7.70
CA THR A 158 -5.79 -7.30 -8.80
C THR A 158 -6.90 -8.32 -9.02
N ARG A 159 -7.41 -8.41 -10.25
CA ARG A 159 -8.37 -9.44 -10.63
C ARG A 159 -7.65 -10.79 -10.73
N HIS A 160 -7.74 -11.61 -9.69
CA HIS A 160 -7.16 -12.96 -9.68
C HIS A 160 -7.94 -14.01 -10.52
N GLY A 161 -8.86 -13.57 -11.38
CA GLY A 161 -9.57 -14.43 -12.32
C GLY A 161 -10.62 -13.66 -13.11
N LEU A 162 -10.58 -13.76 -14.43
CA LEU A 162 -11.71 -13.32 -15.27
C LEU A 162 -12.95 -14.21 -15.07
N GLN A 163 -12.74 -15.41 -14.55
CA GLN A 163 -13.72 -16.47 -14.38
C GLN A 163 -14.44 -16.30 -13.03
N GLY A 164 -15.74 -16.03 -13.11
CA GLY A 164 -16.54 -15.49 -12.01
C GLY A 164 -16.59 -16.34 -10.73
N VAL A 165 -16.73 -15.64 -9.60
CA VAL A 165 -17.47 -15.97 -8.36
C VAL A 165 -17.18 -17.30 -7.65
N ASN A 166 -16.35 -18.22 -8.16
CA ASN A 166 -16.08 -19.48 -7.49
C ASN A 166 -14.59 -19.82 -7.44
N TYR A 167 -13.78 -18.98 -6.78
CA TYR A 167 -12.36 -19.30 -6.54
C TYR A 167 -12.19 -20.68 -5.90
N PHE A 168 -13.04 -21.01 -4.91
CA PHE A 168 -13.00 -22.29 -4.22
C PHE A 168 -13.49 -23.48 -5.07
N ALA A 169 -14.55 -23.32 -5.87
CA ALA A 169 -15.04 -24.43 -6.69
C ALA A 169 -14.16 -24.69 -7.92
N ALA A 170 -13.53 -23.65 -8.48
CA ALA A 170 -12.54 -23.77 -9.55
C ALA A 170 -11.26 -24.45 -9.03
N ASN A 171 -10.70 -23.98 -7.91
CA ASN A 171 -9.53 -24.60 -7.27
C ASN A 171 -9.81 -26.02 -6.81
N GLY A 172 -11.00 -26.28 -6.25
CA GLY A 172 -11.43 -27.63 -5.89
C GLY A 172 -11.54 -28.52 -7.12
N GLY A 173 -12.09 -28.00 -8.22
CA GLY A 173 -12.12 -28.69 -9.51
C GLY A 173 -10.73 -29.08 -10.00
N GLN A 174 -9.79 -28.13 -9.99
CA GLN A 174 -8.41 -28.33 -10.38
C GLN A 174 -7.70 -29.37 -9.49
N ALA A 175 -7.88 -29.31 -8.17
CA ALA A 175 -7.30 -30.27 -7.24
C ALA A 175 -7.78 -31.72 -7.51
N PHE A 176 -9.04 -31.92 -7.91
CA PHE A 176 -9.51 -33.24 -8.34
C PHE A 176 -8.86 -33.69 -9.65
N ASP A 177 -8.65 -32.78 -10.59
CA ASP A 177 -7.98 -33.08 -11.86
C ASP A 177 -6.50 -33.45 -11.61
N ASP A 178 -5.80 -32.73 -10.71
CA ASP A 178 -4.43 -33.03 -10.28
C ASP A 178 -4.32 -34.41 -9.59
N LEU A 179 -5.28 -34.77 -8.73
CA LEU A 179 -5.33 -36.08 -8.08
C LEU A 179 -5.55 -37.23 -9.08
N ILE A 180 -6.40 -37.01 -10.09
CA ILE A 180 -6.62 -37.99 -11.16
C ILE A 180 -5.32 -38.21 -11.94
N GLN A 181 -4.63 -37.12 -12.31
CA GLN A 181 -3.34 -37.20 -13.00
C GLN A 181 -2.29 -37.94 -12.17
N LEU A 182 -2.20 -37.65 -10.87
CA LEU A 182 -1.27 -38.32 -9.96
C LEU A 182 -1.53 -39.83 -9.88
N VAL A 183 -2.80 -40.25 -9.87
CA VAL A 183 -3.18 -41.68 -9.89
C VAL A 183 -2.82 -42.36 -11.21
N GLU A 184 -2.87 -41.62 -12.33
CA GLU A 184 -2.41 -42.13 -13.63
C GLU A 184 -0.88 -42.32 -13.66
N GLU A 185 -0.13 -41.40 -13.07
CA GLU A 185 1.34 -41.43 -12.96
C GLU A 185 1.86 -42.47 -11.94
N LEU A 186 1.07 -42.82 -10.92
CA LEU A 186 1.43 -43.86 -9.95
C LEU A 186 1.56 -45.25 -10.59
N GLY A 187 2.53 -46.06 -10.18
CA GLY A 187 2.75 -47.43 -10.68
C GLY A 187 1.75 -48.49 -10.16
N LEU A 188 0.46 -48.17 -10.08
CA LEU A 188 -0.59 -49.06 -9.57
C LEU A 188 -1.14 -50.01 -10.65
N ASP A 189 -1.72 -51.13 -10.22
CA ASP A 189 -2.45 -52.06 -11.08
C ASP A 189 -3.63 -51.36 -11.81
N ILE A 190 -3.90 -51.79 -13.04
CA ILE A 190 -4.90 -51.17 -13.94
C ILE A 190 -6.31 -51.22 -13.33
N GLY A 191 -6.65 -52.30 -12.62
CA GLY A 191 -7.95 -52.44 -11.95
C GLY A 191 -8.11 -51.45 -10.79
N SER A 192 -7.07 -51.33 -9.98
CA SER A 192 -7.01 -50.40 -8.84
C SER A 192 -7.04 -48.94 -9.30
N LYS A 193 -6.29 -48.58 -10.36
CA LYS A 193 -6.31 -47.24 -10.97
C LYS A 193 -7.71 -46.83 -11.39
N ARG A 194 -8.39 -47.70 -12.15
CA ARG A 194 -9.74 -47.42 -12.65
C ARG A 194 -10.74 -47.21 -11.51
N SER A 195 -10.68 -48.05 -10.48
CA SER A 195 -11.55 -47.94 -9.30
C SER A 195 -11.34 -46.61 -8.56
N ILE A 196 -10.08 -46.20 -8.36
CA ILE A 196 -9.74 -44.95 -7.67
C ILE A 196 -10.19 -43.74 -8.48
N ILE A 197 -9.95 -43.72 -9.79
CA ILE A 197 -10.38 -42.63 -10.68
C ILE A 197 -11.91 -42.51 -10.70
N ASP A 198 -12.63 -43.64 -10.78
CA ASP A 198 -14.10 -43.64 -10.77
C ASP A 198 -14.66 -43.16 -9.41
N ASN A 199 -13.96 -43.43 -8.30
CA ASN A 199 -14.31 -42.92 -6.99
C ASN A 199 -14.06 -41.41 -6.87
N LEU A 200 -12.92 -40.90 -7.39
CA LEU A 200 -12.61 -39.47 -7.42
C LEU A 200 -13.63 -38.68 -8.26
N LYS A 201 -14.03 -39.22 -9.42
CA LYS A 201 -15.08 -38.62 -10.26
C LYS A 201 -16.44 -38.58 -9.54
N ARG A 202 -16.80 -39.66 -8.84
CA ARG A 202 -18.04 -39.71 -8.03
C ARG A 202 -18.01 -38.71 -6.87
N ALA A 203 -16.88 -38.60 -6.16
CA ALA A 203 -16.72 -37.64 -5.07
C ALA A 203 -16.82 -36.18 -5.56
N ARG A 204 -16.20 -35.86 -6.70
CA ARG A 204 -16.32 -34.55 -7.34
C ARG A 204 -17.78 -34.22 -7.71
N MET A 205 -18.51 -35.19 -8.25
CA MET A 205 -19.93 -35.01 -8.61
C MET A 205 -20.80 -34.79 -7.36
N TYR A 206 -20.58 -35.60 -6.32
CA TYR A 206 -21.26 -35.48 -5.03
C TYR A 206 -21.09 -34.09 -4.40
N LEU A 207 -19.87 -33.56 -4.34
CA LEU A 207 -19.61 -32.21 -3.80
C LEU A 207 -20.24 -31.10 -4.64
N LYS A 208 -20.40 -31.32 -5.96
CA LYS A 208 -20.96 -30.34 -6.89
C LYS A 208 -22.49 -30.26 -6.83
N SER A 209 -23.16 -31.41 -6.73
CA SER A 209 -24.63 -31.50 -6.72
C SER A 209 -25.17 -31.77 -5.32
N ASP A 210 -24.91 -32.96 -4.79
CA ASP A 210 -25.72 -33.57 -3.74
C ASP A 210 -25.40 -32.99 -2.36
N TYR A 211 -24.14 -32.62 -2.12
CA TYR A 211 -23.68 -31.99 -0.88
C TYR A 211 -24.46 -30.71 -0.57
N LYS A 212 -24.83 -29.92 -1.58
CA LYS A 212 -25.56 -28.66 -1.40
C LYS A 212 -27.02 -28.85 -0.95
N VAL A 213 -27.56 -30.06 -1.09
CA VAL A 213 -29.01 -30.33 -0.94
C VAL A 213 -29.30 -31.32 0.20
N HIS A 214 -28.30 -31.75 0.96
CA HIS A 214 -28.44 -32.89 1.86
C HIS A 214 -28.49 -32.52 3.34
N VAL A 215 -29.69 -32.19 3.82
CA VAL A 215 -30.12 -32.57 5.19
C VAL A 215 -31.41 -33.37 5.04
N GLY A 216 -31.28 -34.69 5.13
CA GLY A 216 -32.40 -35.63 5.09
C GLY A 216 -32.62 -36.31 6.44
N LYS A 217 -33.85 -36.79 6.72
CA LYS A 217 -34.16 -37.54 7.95
C LYS A 217 -33.38 -38.86 8.06
N SER A 218 -32.97 -39.44 6.93
CA SER A 218 -32.17 -40.66 6.85
C SER A 218 -31.19 -40.54 5.68
N SER A 219 -30.00 -40.01 5.94
CA SER A 219 -28.88 -40.01 4.99
C SER A 219 -27.87 -41.08 5.39
N THR A 220 -27.19 -41.67 4.40
CA THR A 220 -26.12 -42.66 4.61
C THR A 220 -24.80 -42.04 5.02
N VAL A 221 -24.66 -40.71 4.94
CA VAL A 221 -23.48 -39.96 5.38
C VAL A 221 -23.82 -39.25 6.69
N ALA A 222 -23.01 -39.49 7.73
CA ALA A 222 -23.27 -39.03 9.10
C ALA A 222 -23.52 -37.52 9.20
N ASP A 223 -22.72 -36.71 8.49
CA ASP A 223 -22.81 -35.25 8.49
C ASP A 223 -24.07 -34.71 7.76
N HIS A 224 -24.80 -35.57 7.05
CA HIS A 224 -25.98 -35.22 6.24
C HIS A 224 -27.29 -35.80 6.79
N CYS A 225 -27.22 -36.55 7.89
CA CYS A 225 -28.38 -37.14 8.54
C CYS A 225 -28.84 -36.25 9.70
N ALA A 226 -30.07 -35.74 9.64
CA ALA A 226 -30.63 -34.87 10.68
C ALA A 226 -30.62 -35.50 12.09
N ASN A 227 -30.66 -36.84 12.17
CA ASN A 227 -30.61 -37.57 13.44
C ASN A 227 -29.20 -37.62 14.07
N TYR A 228 -28.13 -37.57 13.26
CA TYR A 228 -26.75 -37.69 13.73
C TYR A 228 -26.00 -36.35 13.76
N THR A 229 -26.52 -35.30 13.11
CA THR A 229 -25.85 -33.98 13.06
C THR A 229 -25.78 -33.28 14.42
N LEU A 230 -26.59 -33.71 15.39
CA LEU A 230 -26.58 -33.20 16.77
C LEU A 230 -25.94 -34.18 17.77
N SER A 231 -25.47 -35.36 17.35
CA SER A 231 -24.69 -36.25 18.22
C SER A 231 -23.22 -35.83 18.19
N PHE A 232 -22.91 -34.65 18.74
CA PHE A 232 -21.56 -34.32 19.12
C PHE A 232 -21.16 -35.21 20.30
N SER A 233 -20.20 -36.10 20.12
CA SER A 233 -19.55 -36.82 21.22
C SER A 233 -18.68 -35.85 22.00
N LYS A 234 -19.31 -35.05 22.87
CA LYS A 234 -18.62 -34.34 23.93
C LYS A 234 -19.29 -34.68 25.23
N ASP A 235 -18.99 -35.88 25.72
CA ASP A 235 -19.07 -36.25 27.13
C ASP A 235 -18.12 -37.43 27.34
N ASN A 236 -16.93 -37.12 27.84
CA ASN A 236 -16.21 -37.97 28.77
C ASN A 236 -15.64 -37.01 29.80
N ASP A 237 -16.31 -36.96 30.95
CA ASP A 237 -15.70 -36.60 32.24
C ASP A 237 -14.49 -37.51 32.53
#